data_AF-A0A2C9L3B2-F1
#
_entry.id   AF-A0A2C9L3B2-F1
#
_cell.length_a   1.000
_cell.length_b   1.000
_cell.length_c   1.000
_cell.angle_alpha   90.00
_cell.angle_beta   90.00
_cell.angle_gamma   90.00
#
_symmetry.space_group_name_H-M   'P 1'
#
loop_
_entity.id
_entity.type
_entity.pdbx_description
1 polymer ?
#
loop_
_entity_poly.entity_id
_entity_poly.type
_entity_poly.pdbx_seq_one_letter_code
_entity_poly.pdbx_strand_id
1 'polypeptide(L)'
;MTENMEHFTLFVLLPSKDISSLRNLPSGITVADVRDRLEMTAGLPGQIYKLTTNKGQLLHEDYEFIVGQNAWDGYIVRVQLQARWLLIYEAVVTRDVEWLLSDETLQLQRDGFTESADNQAADIVEERGTVALYLACWLGCRNICQELLSI
;
A
#
# COMPACT_ATOMS: atom_id res chain seq x y z
N MET A 1 -13.72 36.43 -3.49
CA MET A 1 -12.99 35.94 -4.68
C MET A 1 -12.81 34.45 -4.47
N THR A 2 -13.56 33.62 -5.19
CA THR A 2 -13.35 32.16 -5.18
C THR A 2 -12.15 31.90 -6.08
N GLU A 3 -11.00 31.54 -5.51
CA GLU A 3 -9.90 30.97 -6.28
C GLU A 3 -10.46 29.77 -7.05
N ASN A 4 -10.38 29.82 -8.39
CA ASN A 4 -10.63 28.64 -9.20
C ASN A 4 -9.52 27.65 -8.87
N MET A 5 -9.78 26.72 -7.95
CA MET A 5 -8.87 25.61 -7.70
C MET A 5 -8.76 24.79 -8.99
N GLU A 6 -7.58 24.79 -9.59
CA GLU A 6 -7.28 23.90 -10.71
C GLU A 6 -7.36 22.46 -10.24
N HIS A 7 -8.05 21.63 -11.01
CA HIS A 7 -8.18 20.20 -10.76
C HIS A 7 -7.42 19.42 -11.82
N PHE A 8 -6.89 18.26 -11.45
CA PHE A 8 -6.14 17.40 -12.35
C PHE A 8 -6.44 15.91 -12.13
N THR A 9 -6.01 15.10 -13.08
CA THR A 9 -6.03 13.64 -12.99
C THR A 9 -4.63 13.11 -12.72
N LEU A 10 -4.52 12.20 -11.75
CA LEU A 10 -3.32 11.44 -11.46
C LEU A 10 -3.50 9.98 -11.91
N PHE A 11 -2.60 9.49 -12.75
CA PHE A 11 -2.51 8.09 -13.10
C PHE A 11 -1.51 7.38 -12.21
N VAL A 12 -1.95 6.31 -11.56
CA VAL A 12 -1.14 5.54 -10.62
C VAL A 12 -0.92 4.15 -11.19
N LEU A 13 0.32 3.81 -11.51
CA LEU A 13 0.66 2.44 -11.88
C LEU A 13 0.76 1.57 -10.63
N LEU A 14 -0.09 0.54 -10.56
CA LEU A 14 -0.19 -0.39 -9.44
C LEU A 14 0.84 -1.52 -9.58
N PRO A 15 1.12 -2.27 -8.49
CA PRO A 15 2.03 -3.43 -8.55
C PRO A 15 1.54 -4.52 -9.50
N SER A 16 0.22 -4.65 -9.70
CA SER A 16 -0.39 -5.55 -10.68
C SER A 16 -0.09 -5.18 -12.15
N LYS A 17 0.54 -4.02 -12.38
CA LYS A 17 0.74 -3.35 -13.69
C LYS A 17 -0.53 -2.71 -14.27
N ASP A 18 -1.65 -2.77 -13.56
CA ASP A 18 -2.85 -1.99 -13.88
C ASP A 18 -2.65 -0.51 -13.53
N ILE A 19 -3.56 0.33 -14.04
CA ILE A 19 -3.55 1.78 -13.79
C ILE A 19 -4.81 2.15 -13.02
N SER A 20 -4.63 2.73 -11.83
CA SER A 20 -5.70 3.44 -11.12
C SER A 20 -5.70 4.91 -11.54
N SER A 21 -6.89 5.46 -11.81
CA SER A 21 -7.04 6.87 -12.20
C SER A 21 -7.74 7.63 -11.09
N LEU A 22 -7.03 8.55 -10.44
CA LEU A 22 -7.59 9.47 -9.46
C LEU A 22 -7.93 10.78 -10.15
N ARG A 23 -9.22 11.08 -10.28
CA ARG A 23 -9.73 12.24 -11.01
C ARG A 23 -10.19 13.34 -10.07
N ASN A 24 -10.31 14.55 -10.60
CA ASN A 24 -10.78 15.74 -9.86
C ASN A 24 -9.97 15.94 -8.56
N LEU A 25 -8.65 15.79 -8.64
CA LEU A 25 -7.76 16.10 -7.53
C LEU A 25 -7.49 17.61 -7.52
N PRO A 26 -7.65 18.29 -6.37
CA PRO A 26 -7.29 19.71 -6.28
C PRO A 26 -5.76 19.87 -6.36
N SER A 27 -5.31 20.95 -6.99
CA SER A 27 -3.93 21.42 -6.87
C SER A 27 -3.56 21.65 -5.40
N GLY A 28 -2.37 21.21 -5.00
CA GLY A 28 -1.90 21.24 -3.60
C GLY A 28 -2.25 19.98 -2.80
N ILE A 29 -2.91 18.97 -3.39
CA ILE A 29 -3.14 17.68 -2.71
C ILE A 29 -1.81 17.02 -2.32
N THR A 30 -1.74 16.46 -1.12
CA THR A 30 -0.53 15.80 -0.62
C THR A 30 -0.45 14.34 -1.09
N VAL A 31 0.75 13.76 -1.03
CA VAL A 31 0.96 12.32 -1.23
C VAL A 31 0.20 11.49 -0.19
N ALA A 32 0.10 11.96 1.06
CA ALA A 32 -0.70 11.31 2.09
C ALA A 32 -2.17 11.18 1.65
N ASP A 33 -2.80 12.28 1.22
CA ASP A 33 -4.18 12.29 0.75
C ASP A 33 -4.39 11.38 -0.47
N VAL A 34 -3.40 11.35 -1.38
CA VAL A 34 -3.42 10.47 -2.55
C VAL A 34 -3.37 9.00 -2.12
N ARG A 35 -2.57 8.66 -1.11
CA ARG A 35 -2.46 7.28 -0.60
C ARG A 35 -3.74 6.82 0.07
N ASP A 36 -4.39 7.69 0.85
CA ASP A 36 -5.68 7.38 1.47
C ASP A 36 -6.75 7.08 0.40
N ARG A 37 -6.77 7.85 -0.70
CA ARG A 37 -7.65 7.55 -1.83
C ARG A 37 -7.29 6.25 -2.54
N LEU A 38 -6.01 5.94 -2.70
CA LEU A 38 -5.57 4.68 -3.31
C LEU A 38 -5.93 3.47 -2.46
N GLU A 39 -5.88 3.60 -1.14
CA GLU A 39 -6.31 2.54 -0.23
C GLU A 39 -7.76 2.17 -0.51
N MET A 40 -8.65 3.16 -0.59
CA MET A 40 -10.07 2.95 -0.85
C MET A 40 -10.40 2.52 -2.30
N THR A 41 -9.60 2.94 -3.28
CA THR A 41 -9.93 2.72 -4.71
C THR A 41 -9.20 1.55 -5.35
N ALA A 42 -8.02 1.22 -4.86
CA ALA A 42 -7.17 0.14 -5.38
C ALA A 42 -6.97 -0.99 -4.36
N GLY A 43 -7.46 -0.84 -3.13
CA GLY A 43 -7.32 -1.86 -2.08
C GLY A 43 -5.88 -2.09 -1.65
N LEU A 44 -5.06 -1.04 -1.70
CA LEU A 44 -3.66 -1.09 -1.30
C LEU A 44 -3.51 -0.38 0.04
N PRO A 45 -3.27 -1.09 1.15
CA PRO A 45 -3.06 -0.46 2.45
C PRO A 45 -1.93 0.56 2.36
N GLY A 46 -2.14 1.78 2.85
CA GLY A 46 -1.14 2.85 2.76
C GLY A 46 0.23 2.37 3.24
N GLN A 47 0.28 1.68 4.38
CA GLN A 47 1.52 1.25 5.02
C GLN A 47 2.42 0.30 4.21
N ILE A 48 1.91 -0.34 3.14
CA ILE A 48 2.68 -1.35 2.40
C ILE A 48 3.53 -0.79 1.26
N TYR A 49 3.33 0.47 0.89
CA TYR A 49 3.96 1.06 -0.28
C TYR A 49 4.34 2.53 -0.08
N LYS A 50 5.15 3.01 -1.01
CA LYS A 50 5.42 4.43 -1.24
C LYS A 50 5.14 4.80 -2.70
N LEU A 51 4.89 6.08 -2.95
CA LEU A 51 4.74 6.59 -4.31
C LEU A 51 6.08 7.08 -4.85
N THR A 52 6.30 6.82 -6.13
CA THR A 52 7.46 7.33 -6.86
C THR A 52 7.03 8.05 -8.13
N THR A 53 7.86 8.98 -8.58
CA THR A 53 7.71 9.57 -9.91
C THR A 53 8.00 8.53 -11.00
N ASN A 54 7.69 8.86 -12.25
CA ASN A 54 8.06 8.04 -13.40
C ASN A 54 9.57 7.76 -13.53
N LYS A 55 10.43 8.57 -12.89
CA LYS A 55 11.89 8.42 -12.84
C LYS A 55 12.38 7.62 -11.63
N GLY A 56 11.47 7.12 -10.78
CA GLY A 56 11.80 6.36 -9.58
C GLY A 56 12.19 7.23 -8.37
N GLN A 57 11.96 8.55 -8.42
CA GLN A 57 12.18 9.40 -7.25
C GLN A 57 11.08 9.16 -6.22
N LEU A 58 11.46 8.87 -4.98
CA LEU A 58 10.54 8.71 -3.85
C LEU A 58 9.83 10.04 -3.53
N LEU A 59 8.51 9.97 -3.35
CA LEU A 59 7.71 11.10 -2.92
C LEU A 59 7.40 10.98 -1.43
N HIS A 60 7.69 12.03 -0.68
CA HIS A 60 7.40 12.12 0.75
C HIS A 60 5.92 12.42 0.99
N GLU A 61 5.40 12.12 2.18
CA GLU A 61 3.97 12.23 2.51
C GLU A 61 3.44 13.66 2.40
N ASP A 62 4.28 14.64 2.75
CA ASP A 62 4.03 16.08 2.72
C ASP A 62 4.27 16.70 1.34
N TYR A 63 4.70 15.91 0.34
CA TYR A 63 4.87 16.40 -1.02
C TYR A 63 3.52 16.76 -1.62
N GLU A 64 3.38 18.01 -2.04
CA GLU A 64 2.17 18.54 -2.69
C GLU A 64 2.28 18.46 -4.21
N PHE A 65 1.21 17.99 -4.86
CA PHE A 65 1.07 18.05 -6.31
C PHE A 65 0.43 19.39 -6.71
N ILE A 66 1.26 20.33 -7.14
CA ILE A 66 0.87 21.68 -7.56
C ILE A 66 0.88 21.76 -9.09
N VAL A 67 -0.31 21.95 -9.67
CA VAL A 67 -0.52 22.06 -11.12
C VAL A 67 0.28 23.25 -11.66
N GLY A 68 0.99 23.03 -12.76
CA GLY A 68 1.83 24.05 -13.41
C GLY A 68 3.20 24.26 -12.76
N GLN A 69 3.47 23.67 -11.60
CA GLN A 69 4.80 23.71 -10.95
C GLN A 69 5.50 22.36 -11.02
N ASN A 70 4.88 21.34 -10.43
CA ASN A 70 5.48 20.01 -10.31
C ASN A 70 4.53 18.87 -10.75
N ALA A 71 3.27 19.20 -11.05
CA ALA A 71 2.26 18.29 -11.57
C ALA A 71 1.54 18.91 -12.79
N TRP A 72 0.89 18.05 -13.58
CA TRP A 72 0.04 18.44 -14.73
C TRP A 72 -1.14 17.47 -14.84
N ASP A 73 -2.15 17.82 -15.64
CA ASP A 73 -3.27 16.91 -15.89
C ASP A 73 -2.81 15.66 -16.64
N GLY A 74 -3.04 14.49 -16.03
CA GLY A 74 -2.48 13.22 -16.48
C GLY A 74 -1.07 12.93 -15.95
N TYR A 75 -0.66 13.54 -14.84
CA TYR A 75 0.60 13.19 -14.17
C TYR A 75 0.64 11.71 -13.78
N ILE A 76 1.82 11.09 -13.83
CA ILE A 76 2.00 9.66 -13.58
C ILE A 76 2.89 9.42 -12.37
N VAL A 77 2.38 8.64 -11.42
CA VAL A 77 3.15 8.08 -10.30
C VAL A 77 3.09 6.56 -10.30
N ARG A 78 3.99 5.92 -9.58
CA ARG A 78 4.10 4.46 -9.48
C ARG A 78 4.07 4.04 -8.02
N VAL A 79 3.33 2.98 -7.74
CA VAL A 79 3.38 2.29 -6.46
C VAL A 79 4.68 1.49 -6.39
N GLN A 80 5.49 1.75 -5.37
CA GLN A 80 6.62 0.93 -5.00
C GLN A 80 6.32 0.23 -3.67
N LEU A 81 6.14 -1.09 -3.72
CA LEU A 81 6.01 -1.91 -2.52
C LEU A 81 7.29 -1.84 -1.68
N GLN A 82 7.13 -1.76 -0.36
CA GLN A 82 8.28 -1.86 0.53
C GLN A 82 8.71 -3.32 0.66
N ALA A 83 10.03 -3.55 0.74
CA ALA A 83 10.59 -4.90 0.77
C ALA A 83 9.99 -5.81 1.86
N ARG A 84 9.71 -5.25 3.05
CA ARG A 84 9.12 -5.99 4.17
C ARG A 84 7.72 -6.54 3.90
N TRP A 85 7.00 -5.96 2.94
CA TRP A 85 5.61 -6.33 2.61
C TRP A 85 5.49 -7.13 1.31
N LEU A 86 6.55 -7.17 0.50
CA LEU A 86 6.53 -7.75 -0.84
C LEU A 86 6.03 -9.19 -0.81
N LEU A 87 6.61 -10.02 0.06
CA LEU A 87 6.25 -11.44 0.13
C LEU A 87 4.81 -11.67 0.59
N ILE A 88 4.30 -10.86 1.53
CA ILE A 88 2.89 -10.94 1.96
C ILE A 88 1.95 -10.56 0.82
N TYR A 89 2.26 -9.46 0.12
CA TYR A 89 1.49 -9.03 -1.03
C TYR A 89 1.46 -10.11 -2.11
N GLU A 90 2.62 -10.67 -2.45
CA GLU A 90 2.74 -11.73 -3.46
C GLU A 90 1.97 -12.99 -3.06
N ALA A 91 2.08 -13.44 -1.80
CA ALA A 91 1.36 -14.60 -1.31
C ALA A 91 -0.16 -14.40 -1.36
N VAL A 92 -0.68 -13.24 -0.96
CA VAL A 92 -2.12 -12.94 -1.06
C VAL A 92 -2.59 -12.87 -2.51
N VAL A 93 -1.82 -12.24 -3.40
CA VAL A 93 -2.16 -12.12 -4.83
C VAL A 93 -2.13 -13.47 -5.54
N THR A 94 -1.15 -14.32 -5.22
CA THR A 94 -1.00 -15.68 -5.78
C THR A 94 -1.88 -16.72 -5.09
N ARG A 95 -2.58 -16.33 -4.01
CA ARG A 95 -3.44 -17.17 -3.18
C ARG A 95 -2.70 -18.31 -2.49
N ASP A 96 -1.45 -18.07 -2.11
CA ASP A 96 -0.60 -18.99 -1.38
C ASP A 96 -0.94 -18.94 0.12
N VAL A 97 -1.95 -19.73 0.50
CA VAL A 97 -2.44 -19.84 1.88
C VAL A 97 -1.40 -20.53 2.78
N GLU A 98 -0.74 -21.56 2.27
CA GLU A 98 0.23 -22.34 3.05
C GLU A 98 1.43 -21.48 3.45
N TRP A 99 1.94 -20.65 2.53
CA TRP A 99 3.01 -19.72 2.84
C TRP A 99 2.58 -18.68 3.87
N LEU A 100 1.39 -18.08 3.72
CA LEU A 100 0.88 -17.05 4.65
C LEU A 100 0.74 -17.56 6.09
N LEU A 101 0.42 -18.85 6.26
CA LEU A 101 0.19 -19.49 7.55
C LEU A 101 1.44 -20.16 8.13
N SER A 102 2.54 -20.22 7.39
CA SER A 102 3.74 -20.92 7.86
C SER A 102 4.40 -20.18 9.03
N ASP A 103 4.88 -20.92 10.04
CA ASP A 103 5.62 -20.33 11.18
C ASP A 103 6.91 -19.62 10.71
N GLU A 104 7.51 -20.06 9.61
CA GLU A 104 8.72 -19.46 9.04
C GLU A 104 8.48 -18.02 8.57
N THR A 105 7.28 -17.71 8.08
CA THR A 105 6.88 -16.33 7.77
C THR A 105 6.91 -15.42 8.98
N LEU A 106 6.57 -15.94 10.18
CA LEU A 106 6.64 -15.21 11.44
C LEU A 106 8.08 -15.10 11.98
N GLN A 107 8.98 -16.01 11.57
CA GLN A 107 10.37 -16.07 12.03
C GLN A 107 11.36 -15.27 11.16
N LEU A 108 11.02 -14.90 9.92
CA LEU A 108 11.92 -14.17 8.99
C LEU A 108 12.44 -12.79 9.48
N GLN A 109 12.04 -12.32 10.67
CA GLN A 109 12.66 -11.18 11.35
C GLN A 109 13.03 -11.42 12.83
N ARG A 110 12.98 -12.67 13.32
CA ARG A 110 13.39 -13.01 14.69
C ARG A 110 14.91 -12.97 14.92
N ASP A 111 15.73 -12.80 13.88
CA ASP A 111 17.18 -12.59 14.03
C ASP A 111 17.46 -11.25 14.72
N GLY A 112 17.46 -11.25 16.05
CA GLY A 112 17.89 -10.10 16.88
C GLY A 112 17.23 -9.90 18.24
N PHE A 113 16.26 -10.72 18.67
CA PHE A 113 15.43 -10.39 19.84
C PHE A 113 15.62 -11.35 21.04
N THR A 114 15.98 -10.81 22.21
CA THR A 114 16.01 -11.49 23.51
C THR A 114 14.79 -11.14 24.36
N GLU A 115 14.12 -12.16 24.94
CA GLU A 115 13.06 -12.24 25.99
C GLU A 115 11.93 -11.18 26.09
N SER A 116 12.15 -9.92 25.71
CA SER A 116 11.12 -8.94 25.30
C SER A 116 10.42 -9.28 23.97
N ALA A 117 10.76 -10.44 23.40
CA ALA A 117 10.47 -10.87 22.04
C ALA A 117 9.01 -11.33 21.82
N ASP A 118 8.31 -11.78 22.85
CA ASP A 118 6.97 -12.35 22.68
C ASP A 118 5.92 -11.29 22.34
N ASN A 119 5.94 -10.14 23.02
CA ASN A 119 5.01 -9.05 22.72
C ASN A 119 5.31 -8.41 21.34
N GLN A 120 6.59 -8.24 21.01
CA GLN A 120 6.98 -7.67 19.70
C GLN A 120 6.69 -8.65 18.55
N ALA A 121 6.82 -9.95 18.78
CA ALA A 121 6.42 -10.96 17.82
C ALA A 121 4.90 -10.94 17.61
N ALA A 122 4.11 -10.82 18.68
CA ALA A 122 2.66 -10.70 18.59
C ALA A 122 2.23 -9.46 17.79
N ASP A 123 2.84 -8.30 18.05
CA ASP A 123 2.55 -7.07 17.31
C ASP A 123 2.87 -7.21 15.81
N ILE A 124 3.99 -7.86 15.46
CA ILE A 124 4.37 -8.13 14.05
C ILE A 124 3.40 -9.10 13.39
N VAL A 125 2.97 -10.15 14.10
CA VAL A 125 1.97 -11.11 13.61
C VAL A 125 0.66 -10.38 13.33
N GLU A 126 0.22 -9.52 14.25
CA GLU A 126 -1.01 -8.75 14.13
C GLU A 126 -0.94 -7.76 12.96
N GLU A 127 0.15 -7.00 12.81
CA GLU A 127 0.34 -6.05 11.71
C GLU A 127 0.29 -6.77 10.35
N ARG A 128 0.97 -7.92 10.25
CA ARG A 128 1.02 -8.73 9.02
C ARG A 128 -0.30 -9.40 8.71
N GLY A 129 -0.95 -9.98 9.71
CA GLY A 129 -2.28 -10.58 9.59
C GLY A 129 -3.30 -9.55 9.13
N THR A 130 -3.27 -8.35 9.70
CA THR A 130 -4.16 -7.23 9.32
C THR A 130 -3.97 -6.84 7.85
N VAL A 131 -2.72 -6.68 7.40
CA VAL A 131 -2.41 -6.39 5.98
C VAL A 131 -2.89 -7.50 5.06
N ALA A 132 -2.57 -8.75 5.39
CA ALA A 132 -2.94 -9.90 4.58
C ALA A 132 -4.46 -10.03 4.48
N LEU A 133 -5.17 -9.83 5.60
CA LEU A 133 -6.62 -9.87 5.66
C LEU A 133 -7.24 -8.73 4.83
N TYR A 134 -6.73 -7.51 4.94
CA TYR A 134 -7.19 -6.39 4.13
C TYR A 134 -7.08 -6.69 2.63
N LEU A 135 -5.89 -7.11 2.19
CA LEU A 135 -5.63 -7.45 0.79
C LEU A 135 -6.52 -8.60 0.31
N ALA A 136 -6.70 -9.64 1.13
CA ALA A 136 -7.53 -10.79 0.82
C ALA A 136 -9.02 -10.42 0.70
N CYS A 137 -9.53 -9.58 1.60
CA CYS A 137 -10.87 -9.03 1.55
C CYS A 137 -11.11 -8.26 0.25
N TRP A 138 -10.17 -7.39 -0.11
CA TRP A 138 -10.26 -6.59 -1.34
C TRP A 138 -10.25 -7.46 -2.61
N LEU A 139 -9.37 -8.47 -2.67
CA LEU A 139 -9.27 -9.38 -3.80
C LEU A 139 -10.37 -10.45 -3.83
N GLY A 140 -11.26 -10.49 -2.83
CA GLY A 140 -12.32 -11.50 -2.72
C GLY A 140 -11.80 -12.92 -2.43
N CYS A 141 -10.64 -13.04 -1.79
CA CYS A 141 -9.98 -14.30 -1.46
C CYS A 141 -10.58 -14.95 -0.20
N ARG A 142 -11.82 -15.45 -0.29
CA ARG A 142 -12.58 -15.99 0.85
C ARG A 142 -11.81 -17.01 1.69
N ASN A 143 -11.08 -17.94 1.07
CA ASN A 143 -10.35 -18.97 1.80
C ASN A 143 -9.26 -18.35 2.69
N ILE A 144 -8.48 -17.40 2.17
CA ILE A 144 -7.47 -16.67 2.96
C ILE A 144 -8.13 -15.93 4.13
N CYS A 145 -9.26 -15.26 3.89
CA CYS A 145 -9.98 -14.57 4.95
C CYS A 145 -10.45 -15.53 6.05
N GLN A 146 -10.95 -16.72 5.69
CA GLN A 146 -11.42 -17.71 6.66
C GLN A 146 -10.28 -18.24 7.53
N GLU A 147 -9.14 -18.56 6.93
CA GLU A 147 -7.97 -19.04 7.66
C GLU A 147 -7.41 -17.96 8.58
N LEU A 148 -7.21 -16.72 8.09
CA LEU A 148 -6.67 -15.62 8.90
C LEU A 148 -7.58 -15.23 10.08
N LEU A 149 -8.90 -15.37 9.95
CA LEU A 149 -9.85 -15.11 11.03
C LEU A 149 -9.97 -16.24 12.05
N SER A 150 -9.37 -17.40 11.78
CA SER A 150 -9.43 -18.59 12.65
C SER A 150 -8.23 -18.73 13.59
N ILE A 151 -7.24 -17.85 13.45
CA ILE A 151 -6.00 -17.74 14.25
C ILE A 151 -6.25 -16.75 15.38
#